data_AF-A0A950SI38-F1
#
_entry.id   AF-A0A950SI38-F1
#
_cell.length_a   1.000
_cell.length_b   1.000
_cell.length_c   1.000
_cell.angle_alpha   90.00
_cell.angle_beta   90.00
_cell.angle_gamma   90.00
#
_symmetry.space_group_name_H-M   'P 1'
#
loop_
_entity.id
_entity.type
_entity.pdbx_description
1 polymer ?
#
loop_
_entity_poly.entity_id
_entity_poly.type
_entity_poly.pdbx_seq_one_letter_code
_entity_poly.pdbx_strand_id
1 'polypeptide(L)'
;MSTIKEERLQIRVGPGDKALLERAAAASHLNVSAFVVQAAASRAEEVLAERSSIRLSGEAARAFTEALERPAEVNERLASAMRRKRRFRWLD
;
A
#
# COMPACT_ATOMS: atom_id res chain seq x y z
N MET A 1 -20.02 16.73 -14.45
CA MET A 1 -21.05 15.96 -13.72
C MET A 1 -20.47 15.63 -12.35
N SER A 2 -21.12 16.04 -11.26
CA SER A 2 -20.68 15.72 -9.90
C SER A 2 -20.92 14.24 -9.65
N THR A 3 -19.85 13.48 -9.39
CA THR A 3 -19.94 12.06 -9.06
C THR A 3 -20.56 11.92 -7.67
N ILE A 4 -21.75 11.33 -7.61
CA ILE A 4 -22.42 11.04 -6.35
C ILE A 4 -21.64 9.92 -5.67
N LYS A 5 -21.22 10.14 -4.42
CA LYS A 5 -20.59 9.11 -3.59
C LYS A 5 -21.69 8.23 -3.01
N GLU A 6 -21.88 7.03 -3.57
CA GLU A 6 -22.98 6.11 -3.21
C GLU A 6 -22.65 5.19 -2.02
N GLU A 7 -21.37 4.86 -1.84
CA GLU A 7 -20.86 4.00 -0.77
C GLU A 7 -20.81 4.72 0.59
N ARG A 8 -21.30 4.08 1.67
CA ARG A 8 -21.37 4.67 3.02
C ARG A 8 -20.46 3.95 4.00
N LEU A 9 -19.55 4.68 4.64
CA LEU A 9 -18.71 4.20 5.73
C LEU A 9 -19.33 4.59 7.09
N GLN A 10 -19.79 3.61 7.87
CA GLN A 10 -20.34 3.84 9.21
C GLN A 10 -19.26 3.63 10.28
N ILE A 11 -18.90 4.69 11.01
CA ILE A 11 -17.86 4.65 12.04
C ILE A 11 -18.43 5.15 13.37
N ARG A 12 -18.18 4.41 14.45
CA ARG A 12 -18.45 4.87 15.81
C ARG A 12 -17.18 5.47 16.38
N VAL A 13 -17.29 6.66 16.96
CA VAL A 13 -16.17 7.38 17.58
C VAL A 13 -16.57 7.84 18.98
N GLY A 14 -15.60 7.88 19.89
CA GLY A 14 -15.81 8.48 21.21
C GLY A 14 -15.99 10.00 21.10
N PRO A 15 -16.54 10.65 22.14
CA PRO A 15 -16.76 12.10 22.14
C PRO A 15 -15.44 12.89 22.04
N GLY A 16 -14.36 12.42 22.67
CA GLY A 16 -13.04 13.05 22.59
C GLY A 16 -12.45 13.02 21.18
N ASP A 17 -12.50 11.85 20.53
CA ASP A 17 -12.01 11.67 19.16
C ASP A 17 -12.83 12.49 18.16
N LYS A 18 -14.15 12.54 18.35
CA LYS A 18 -15.03 13.37 17.52
C LYS A 18 -14.62 14.84 17.58
N ALA A 19 -14.42 15.38 18.79
CA ALA A 19 -13.99 16.77 18.96
C ALA A 19 -12.61 17.05 18.35
N LEU A 20 -11.70 16.08 18.40
CA LEU A 20 -10.39 16.18 17.76
C LEU A 20 -10.51 16.24 16.23
N LEU A 21 -11.29 15.33 15.64
CA LEU A 21 -11.54 15.27 14.20
C LEU A 21 -12.22 16.55 13.68
N GLU A 22 -13.17 17.10 14.44
CA GLU A 22 -13.82 18.37 14.12
C GLU A 22 -12.83 19.54 14.07
N ARG A 23 -11.93 19.65 15.06
CA ARG A 23 -10.90 20.69 15.05
C ARG A 23 -9.91 20.53 13.90
N ALA A 24 -9.49 19.29 13.61
CA ALA A 24 -8.58 19.01 12.51
C ALA A 24 -9.21 19.33 11.15
N ALA A 25 -10.47 18.93 10.95
CA ALA A 25 -11.23 19.24 9.74
C ALA A 25 -11.38 20.77 9.56
N ALA A 26 -11.70 21.50 10.62
CA ALA A 26 -11.79 22.95 10.60
C ALA A 26 -10.45 23.61 10.22
N ALA A 27 -9.34 23.14 10.79
CA ALA A 27 -8.00 23.62 10.46
C ALA A 27 -7.59 23.32 9.00
N SER A 28 -8.15 22.27 8.41
CA SER A 28 -7.97 21.91 7.00
C SER A 28 -9.01 22.53 6.06
N HIS A 29 -9.94 23.36 6.56
CA HIS A 29 -11.06 23.92 5.80
C HIS A 29 -11.95 22.87 5.13
N LEU A 30 -12.11 21.71 5.78
CA LEU A 30 -12.94 20.61 5.32
C LEU A 30 -14.06 20.33 6.32
N ASN A 31 -15.14 19.70 5.85
CA ASN A 31 -16.07 19.06 6.77
C ASN A 31 -15.47 17.75 7.31
N VAL A 32 -15.99 17.26 8.45
CA VAL A 32 -15.46 16.08 9.14
C VAL A 32 -15.45 14.84 8.23
N SER A 33 -16.51 14.61 7.47
CA SER A 33 -16.61 13.46 6.57
C SER A 33 -15.53 13.51 5.48
N ALA A 34 -15.31 14.67 4.87
CA ALA A 34 -14.30 14.87 3.83
C ALA A 34 -12.89 14.67 4.40
N PHE A 35 -12.62 15.26 5.58
CA PHE A 35 -11.36 15.11 6.28
C PHE A 35 -11.06 13.65 6.61
N VAL A 36 -12.02 12.93 7.20
CA VAL A 36 -11.85 11.52 7.59
C VAL A 36 -11.62 10.63 6.37
N VAL A 37 -12.39 10.81 5.29
CA VAL A 37 -12.21 10.03 4.06
C VAL A 37 -10.85 10.30 3.43
N GLN A 38 -10.41 11.56 3.36
CA GLN A 38 -9.12 11.92 2.79
C GLN A 38 -7.95 11.35 3.62
N ALA A 39 -8.00 11.50 4.94
CA ALA A 39 -6.98 10.97 5.84
C ALA A 39 -6.91 9.44 5.78
N ALA A 40 -8.06 8.76 5.74
CA ALA A 40 -8.13 7.31 5.63
C ALA A 40 -7.59 6.81 4.28
N ALA A 41 -7.91 7.49 3.18
CA ALA A 41 -7.40 7.15 1.84
C ALA A 41 -5.87 7.30 1.78
N SER A 42 -5.34 8.45 2.23
CA SER A 42 -3.89 8.69 2.26
C SER A 42 -3.18 7.63 3.09
N ARG A 43 -3.72 7.27 4.27
CA ARG A 43 -3.13 6.24 5.10
C ARG A 43 -3.20 4.85 4.46
N ALA A 44 -4.28 4.54 3.75
CA ALA A 44 -4.40 3.28 3.01
C ALA A 44 -3.37 3.19 1.88
N GLU A 45 -3.16 4.28 1.13
CA GLU A 45 -2.12 4.37 0.11
C GLU A 45 -0.72 4.14 0.69
N GLU A 46 -0.39 4.80 1.81
CA GLU A 46 0.88 4.58 2.52
C GLU A 46 1.07 3.11 2.93
N VAL A 47 0.06 2.49 3.54
CA VAL A 47 0.15 1.09 3.99
C VAL A 47 0.31 0.12 2.81
N LEU A 48 -0.31 0.41 1.67
CA LEU A 48 -0.15 -0.38 0.45
C LEU A 48 1.21 -0.14 -0.22
N ALA A 49 1.72 1.09 -0.20
CA ALA A 49 3.01 1.47 -0.78
C ALA A 49 4.21 0.99 0.06
N GLU A 50 4.08 0.97 1.39
CA GLU A 50 5.08 0.43 2.32
C GLU A 50 5.29 -1.08 2.10
N ARG A 51 4.34 -1.76 1.45
CA ARG A 51 4.46 -3.17 1.03
C ARG A 51 5.04 -3.39 -0.37
N SER A 52 5.10 -2.36 -1.23
CA SER A 52 5.53 -2.51 -2.63
C SER A 52 6.87 -1.83 -2.96
N SER A 53 7.40 -1.01 -2.05
CA SER A 53 8.67 -0.31 -2.26
C SER A 53 9.84 -0.98 -1.51
N ILE A 54 10.87 -1.39 -2.27
CA ILE A 54 12.13 -1.88 -1.72
C ILE A 54 13.12 -0.72 -1.77
N ARG A 55 13.54 -0.20 -0.60
CA ARG A 55 14.58 0.82 -0.52
C ARG A 55 15.95 0.15 -0.60
N LEU A 56 16.69 0.43 -1.66
CA LEU A 56 18.06 -0.06 -1.88
C LEU A 56 19.08 1.01 -1.48
N SER A 57 20.24 0.59 -0.95
CA SER A 57 21.42 1.46 -0.88
C SER A 57 21.93 1.76 -2.29
N GLY A 58 22.77 2.78 -2.47
CA GLY A 58 23.33 3.10 -3.79
C GLY A 58 24.09 1.92 -4.43
N GLU A 59 24.81 1.13 -3.62
CA GLU A 59 25.49 -0.08 -4.07
C GLU A 59 24.50 -1.17 -4.50
N ALA A 60 23.47 -1.42 -3.69
CA ALA A 60 22.47 -2.43 -3.99
C ALA A 60 21.62 -2.05 -5.21
N ALA A 61 21.34 -0.76 -5.43
CA ALA A 61 20.69 -0.27 -6.63
C ALA A 61 21.54 -0.53 -7.88
N ARG A 62 22.85 -0.24 -7.83
CA ARG A 62 23.77 -0.51 -8.94
C ARG A 62 23.87 -1.99 -9.26
N ALA A 63 24.04 -2.84 -8.23
CA ALA A 63 24.09 -4.29 -8.40
C ALA A 63 22.77 -4.85 -8.96
N PHE A 64 21.63 -4.29 -8.54
CA PHE A 64 20.32 -4.66 -9.04
C PHE A 64 20.14 -4.28 -10.52
N THR A 65 20.51 -3.05 -10.90
CA THR A 65 20.46 -2.61 -12.31
C THR A 65 21.36 -3.48 -13.20
N GLU A 66 22.59 -3.74 -12.77
CA GLU A 66 23.52 -4.61 -13.50
C GLU A 66 22.99 -6.05 -13.66
N ALA A 67 22.30 -6.57 -12.65
CA ALA A 67 21.65 -7.87 -12.71
C ALA A 67 20.47 -7.91 -13.71
N LEU A 68 19.74 -6.80 -13.89
CA LEU A 68 18.63 -6.69 -14.84
C LEU A 68 19.09 -6.63 -16.31
N GLU A 69 20.29 -6.09 -16.56
CA GLU A 69 20.87 -6.00 -17.91
C GLU A 69 21.47 -7.32 -18.40
N ARG A 70 21.74 -8.27 -17.50
CA ARG A 70 22.30 -9.57 -17.82
C ARG A 70 21.19 -10.58 -18.10
N PRO A 71 21.37 -11.49 -19.08
CA PRO A 71 20.42 -12.58 -19.29
C PRO A 71 20.33 -13.44 -18.02
N ALA A 72 19.11 -13.81 -17.63
CA ALA A 72 18.89 -14.61 -16.43
C ALA A 72 19.39 -16.05 -16.64
N GLU A 73 20.37 -16.47 -15.86
CA GLU A 73 20.87 -17.85 -15.86
C GLU A 73 20.27 -18.66 -14.69
N VAL A 74 19.73 -19.82 -15.01
CA VAL A 74 19.17 -20.74 -14.01
C VAL A 74 20.30 -21.58 -13.43
N ASN A 75 20.68 -21.30 -12.19
CA ASN A 75 21.65 -22.14 -11.48
C ASN A 75 21.05 -23.49 -11.08
N GLU A 76 21.90 -24.48 -10.78
CA GLU A 76 21.48 -25.84 -10.44
C GLU A 76 20.48 -25.92 -9.28
N ARG A 77 20.66 -25.04 -8.27
CA ARG A 77 19.78 -24.96 -7.11
C ARG A 77 18.38 -24.46 -7.49
N LEU A 78 18.29 -23.43 -8.33
CA LEU A 78 17.04 -22.92 -8.87
C LEU A 78 16.38 -23.95 -9.78
N ALA A 79 17.13 -24.62 -10.66
CA ALA A 79 16.63 -25.70 -11.50
C ALA A 79 16.03 -26.85 -10.67
N SER A 80 16.70 -27.24 -9.59
CA SER A 80 16.20 -28.23 -8.64
C SER A 80 14.93 -27.75 -7.92
N ALA A 81 14.88 -26.48 -7.51
CA ALA A 81 13.70 -25.89 -6.88
C ALA A 81 12.49 -25.83 -7.82
N MET A 82 12.69 -25.47 -9.09
CA MET A 82 11.62 -25.43 -10.10
C MET A 82 11.04 -26.82 -10.41
N ARG A 83 11.85 -27.89 -10.27
CA ARG A 83 11.39 -29.28 -10.42
C ARG A 83 10.60 -29.81 -9.21
N ARG A 84 10.62 -29.13 -8.06
CA ARG A 84 9.82 -29.55 -6.90
C ARG A 84 8.34 -29.28 -7.17
N LYS A 85 7.47 -30.24 -6.81
CA LYS A 85 6.01 -30.07 -6.88
C LYS A 85 5.61 -28.78 -6.15
N ARG A 86 5.02 -27.82 -6.88
CA ARG A 86 4.49 -26.59 -6.29
C ARG A 86 3.39 -26.95 -5.31
N ARG A 87 3.63 -26.72 -4.01
CA ARG A 87 2.63 -26.86 -2.94
C ARG A 87 1.75 -25.62 -2.81
N PHE A 88 1.65 -24.80 -3.86
CA PHE A 88 0.83 -23.61 -3.86
C PHE A 88 -0.45 -23.90 -4.64
N ARG A 89 -1.58 -23.93 -3.94
CA ARG A 89 -2.91 -23.90 -4.54
C ARG A 89 -3.37 -22.44 -4.49
N TRP A 90 -3.68 -21.86 -5.64
CA TRP A 90 -4.40 -20.59 -5.63
C TRP A 90 -5.74 -20.82 -4.94
N LEU A 91 -6.05 -19.99 -3.94
CA LEU A 91 -7.40 -19.86 -3.45
C LEU A 91 -8.09 -18.97 -4.49
N ASP A 92 -9.04 -19.55 -5.23
CA ASP A 92 -10.06 -18.77 -5.93
C ASP A 92 -10.88 -17.95 -4.92
#